data_AF-A0A1Q9VNX3-F1
#
_entry.id   AF-A0A1Q9VNX3-F1
#
_cell.length_a   1.000
_cell.length_b   1.000
_cell.length_c   1.000
_cell.angle_alpha   90.00
_cell.angle_beta   90.00
_cell.angle_gamma   90.00
#
_symmetry.space_group_name_H-M   'P 1'
#
loop_
_entity.id
_entity.type
_entity.pdbx_description
1 polymer ?
#
loop_
_entity_poly.entity_id
_entity_poly.type
_entity_poly.pdbx_seq_one_letter_code
_entity_poly.pdbx_strand_id
1 'polypeptide(L)'
;MRDIGDHPAIAERLQSGGFHHLSHSRVIGHGAADRDRALTNLFSGRAHRVAGAPLHRSGTPLSPEAPVTVGDVVTVTPGRGLLTPLDSPCLVLAAGPSSMIYGTLPGHVECGEEFFGVSLNEDGTVTATVSAFSRPGRLITRFGGALGRRIQARMASAYIRGMEAA
;
A
#
# COMPACT_ATOMS: atom_id res chain seq x y z
N MET A 1 -16.92 -11.36 -0.79
CA MET A 1 -16.33 -10.00 -0.88
C MET A 1 -15.44 -9.81 0.33
N ARG A 2 -14.11 -9.95 0.21
CA ARG A 2 -13.22 -9.79 1.37
C ARG A 2 -12.84 -8.32 1.54
N ASP A 3 -13.69 -7.59 2.24
CA ASP A 3 -13.41 -6.22 2.71
C ASP A 3 -12.48 -6.28 3.94
N ILE A 4 -11.96 -5.14 4.38
CA ILE A 4 -11.11 -5.03 5.58
C ILE A 4 -11.78 -5.64 6.84
N GLY A 5 -13.11 -5.77 6.83
CA GLY A 5 -13.91 -6.47 7.84
C GLY A 5 -13.62 -7.97 7.97
N ASP A 6 -13.03 -8.61 6.95
CA ASP A 6 -12.62 -10.03 7.01
C ASP A 6 -11.28 -10.22 7.75
N HIS A 7 -10.64 -9.12 8.17
CA HIS A 7 -9.48 -9.10 9.03
C HIS A 7 -9.81 -8.42 10.36
N PRO A 8 -10.50 -9.09 11.30
CA PRO A 8 -11.07 -8.48 12.51
C PRO A 8 -10.02 -7.78 13.38
N ALA A 9 -8.81 -8.33 13.48
CA ALA A 9 -7.69 -7.70 14.20
C ALA A 9 -7.21 -6.39 13.54
N ILE A 10 -7.40 -6.23 12.24
CA ILE A 10 -7.11 -4.98 11.51
C ILE A 10 -8.29 -4.04 11.69
N ALA A 11 -9.52 -4.52 11.47
CA ALA A 11 -10.75 -3.74 11.61
C ALA A 11 -10.92 -3.14 13.01
N GLU A 12 -10.48 -3.84 14.06
CA GLU A 12 -10.49 -3.34 15.45
C GLU A 12 -9.45 -2.24 15.67
N ARG A 13 -8.25 -2.37 15.10
CA ARG A 13 -7.24 -1.27 15.11
C ARG A 13 -7.70 -0.05 14.33
N LEU A 14 -8.55 -0.21 13.30
CA LEU A 14 -9.15 0.89 12.54
C LEU A 14 -10.08 1.79 13.38
N GLN A 15 -10.49 1.38 14.59
CA GLN A 15 -11.42 2.17 15.43
C GLN A 15 -10.71 3.02 16.51
N SER A 16 -9.38 2.99 16.58
CA SER A 16 -8.61 3.72 17.59
C SER A 16 -8.45 5.22 17.26
N GLY A 17 -8.80 6.10 18.20
CA GLY A 17 -8.74 7.56 18.02
C GLY A 17 -7.32 8.10 17.80
N GLY A 18 -7.18 9.17 17.01
CA GLY A 18 -5.90 9.85 16.75
C GLY A 18 -5.19 9.43 15.46
N PHE A 19 -5.75 8.49 14.70
CA PHE A 19 -5.32 8.13 13.35
C PHE A 19 -6.31 8.68 12.31
N HIS A 20 -5.78 9.02 11.14
CA HIS A 20 -6.55 9.34 9.94
C HIS A 20 -6.70 8.08 9.11
N HIS A 21 -7.91 7.82 8.65
CA HIS A 21 -8.25 6.64 7.85
C HIS A 21 -8.48 7.01 6.40
N LEU A 22 -8.01 6.15 5.50
CA LEU A 22 -8.38 6.15 4.10
C LEU A 22 -8.67 4.72 3.67
N SER A 23 -9.65 4.58 2.78
CA SER A 23 -9.91 3.35 2.05
C SER A 23 -10.30 3.73 0.64
N HIS A 24 -9.63 3.12 -0.33
CA HIS A 24 -9.92 3.30 -1.74
C HIS A 24 -9.99 1.92 -2.40
N SER A 25 -11.01 1.71 -3.22
CA SER A 25 -11.23 0.44 -3.89
C SER A 25 -11.72 0.67 -5.32
N ARG A 26 -11.33 -0.22 -6.23
CA ARG A 26 -11.73 -0.17 -7.64
C ARG A 26 -11.73 -1.56 -8.25
N VAL A 27 -12.66 -1.80 -9.17
CA VAL A 27 -12.62 -2.96 -10.07
C VAL A 27 -11.45 -2.79 -11.05
N ILE A 28 -10.59 -3.80 -11.15
CA ILE A 28 -9.36 -3.78 -11.96
C ILE A 28 -9.26 -4.94 -12.96
N GLY A 29 -10.30 -5.76 -13.08
CA GLY A 29 -10.30 -6.89 -14.02
C GLY A 29 -11.39 -7.91 -13.75
N HIS A 30 -11.31 -9.05 -14.43
CA HIS A 30 -12.22 -10.17 -14.31
C HIS A 30 -11.50 -11.53 -14.39
N GLY A 31 -11.82 -12.44 -13.49
CA GLY A 31 -11.28 -13.80 -13.44
C GLY A 31 -9.94 -13.95 -12.70
N ALA A 32 -9.53 -15.20 -12.52
CA ALA A 32 -8.34 -15.56 -11.76
C ALA A 32 -7.04 -15.01 -12.36
N ALA A 33 -6.94 -14.95 -13.69
CA ALA A 33 -5.74 -14.45 -14.37
C ALA A 33 -5.44 -12.98 -14.05
N ASP A 34 -6.48 -12.13 -14.05
CA ASP A 34 -6.35 -10.71 -13.69
C ASP A 34 -6.02 -10.54 -12.19
N ARG A 35 -6.63 -11.37 -11.33
CA ARG A 35 -6.29 -11.40 -9.89
C ARG A 35 -4.82 -11.75 -9.68
N ASP A 36 -4.35 -12.82 -10.30
CA ASP A 36 -2.98 -13.32 -10.11
C ASP A 36 -1.97 -12.31 -10.65
N ARG A 37 -2.25 -11.68 -11.81
CA ARG A 37 -1.45 -10.55 -12.33
C ARG A 37 -1.37 -9.39 -11.34
N ALA A 38 -2.51 -8.99 -10.78
CA ALA A 38 -2.56 -7.88 -9.82
C ALA A 38 -1.78 -8.18 -8.54
N LEU A 39 -1.83 -9.43 -8.05
CA LEU A 39 -1.03 -9.88 -6.91
C LEU A 39 0.47 -9.92 -7.24
N THR A 40 0.86 -10.42 -8.43
CA THR A 40 2.25 -10.35 -8.88
C THR A 40 2.74 -8.90 -8.94
N ASN A 41 1.92 -7.98 -9.46
CA ASN A 41 2.24 -6.56 -9.52
C ASN A 41 2.42 -5.95 -8.12
N LEU A 42 1.60 -6.36 -7.15
CA LEU A 42 1.70 -5.94 -5.76
C LEU A 42 3.00 -6.45 -5.12
N PHE A 43 3.21 -7.77 -5.10
CA PHE A 43 4.32 -8.39 -4.36
C PHE A 43 5.70 -8.16 -4.99
N SER A 44 5.76 -7.93 -6.31
CA SER A 44 7.02 -7.55 -6.99
C SER A 44 7.39 -6.08 -6.84
N GLY A 45 6.57 -5.29 -6.13
CA GLY A 45 6.76 -3.84 -6.03
C GLY A 45 6.49 -3.07 -7.34
N ARG A 46 5.96 -3.72 -8.39
CA ARG A 46 5.59 -3.03 -9.64
C ARG A 46 4.52 -1.98 -9.38
N ALA A 47 3.51 -2.29 -8.56
CA ALA A 47 2.44 -1.35 -8.23
C ALA A 47 3.00 -0.05 -7.62
N HIS A 48 3.97 -0.19 -6.72
CA HIS A 48 4.69 0.91 -6.07
C HIS A 48 5.53 1.72 -7.07
N ARG A 49 6.22 1.03 -7.98
CA ARG A 49 7.02 1.66 -9.05
C ARG A 49 6.17 2.47 -10.02
N VAL A 50 5.03 1.92 -10.47
CA VAL A 50 4.07 2.61 -11.35
C VAL A 50 3.45 3.82 -10.63
N ALA A 51 3.23 3.73 -9.32
CA ALA A 51 2.77 4.84 -8.51
C ALA A 51 3.81 5.96 -8.29
N GLY A 52 5.05 5.81 -8.80
CA GLY A 52 6.13 6.79 -8.61
C GLY A 52 6.77 6.73 -7.22
N ALA A 53 6.59 5.62 -6.50
CA ALA A 53 7.11 5.37 -5.16
C ALA A 53 7.76 3.98 -5.10
N PRO A 54 8.86 3.72 -5.84
CA PRO A 54 9.49 2.42 -5.91
C PRO A 54 9.84 1.85 -4.53
N LEU A 55 9.69 0.52 -4.42
CA LEU A 55 9.95 -0.26 -3.23
C LEU A 55 11.29 -1.00 -3.35
N HIS A 56 12.15 -0.86 -2.36
CA HIS A 56 13.46 -1.50 -2.31
C HIS A 56 13.63 -2.32 -1.03
N ARG A 57 14.32 -3.46 -1.11
CA ARG A 57 14.78 -4.25 0.04
C ARG A 57 16.29 -4.21 0.08
N SER A 58 16.87 -3.66 1.15
CA SER A 58 18.32 -3.48 1.30
C SER A 58 18.96 -2.77 0.09
N GLY A 59 18.29 -1.76 -0.45
CA GLY A 59 18.74 -1.00 -1.64
C GLY A 59 18.46 -1.68 -2.99
N THR A 60 18.00 -2.92 -3.00
CA THR A 60 17.70 -3.67 -4.23
C THR A 60 16.21 -3.57 -4.57
N PRO A 61 15.83 -3.25 -5.82
CA PRO A 61 14.42 -3.26 -6.23
C PRO A 61 13.80 -4.65 -6.08
N LEU A 62 12.55 -4.71 -5.66
CA LEU A 62 11.79 -5.96 -5.70
C LEU A 62 11.48 -6.38 -7.16
N SER A 63 11.25 -7.68 -7.35
CA SER A 63 10.91 -8.29 -8.63
C SER A 63 10.02 -9.52 -8.43
N PRO A 64 9.43 -10.09 -9.50
CA PRO A 64 8.68 -11.35 -9.41
C PRO A 64 9.50 -12.52 -8.87
N GLU A 65 10.80 -12.55 -9.12
CA GLU A 65 11.74 -13.59 -8.64
C GLU A 65 12.14 -13.39 -7.17
N ALA A 66 11.98 -12.17 -6.66
CA ALA A 66 12.29 -11.78 -5.30
C ALA A 66 11.14 -10.92 -4.74
N PRO A 67 9.94 -11.51 -4.57
CA PRO A 67 8.80 -10.78 -4.05
C PRO A 67 9.02 -10.42 -2.57
N VAL A 68 8.22 -9.47 -2.11
CA VAL A 68 8.17 -9.10 -0.70
C VAL A 68 7.66 -10.25 0.18
N THR A 69 8.26 -10.42 1.35
CA THR A 69 7.88 -11.43 2.34
C THR A 69 7.58 -10.80 3.70
N VAL A 70 6.85 -11.53 4.55
CA VAL A 70 6.64 -11.10 5.95
C VAL A 70 7.98 -10.94 6.65
N GLY A 71 8.14 -9.83 7.38
CA GLY A 71 9.37 -9.51 8.08
C GLY A 71 10.39 -8.72 7.25
N ASP A 72 10.17 -8.55 5.94
CA ASP A 72 11.03 -7.69 5.12
C ASP A 72 10.95 -6.24 5.61
N VAL A 73 12.13 -5.62 5.75
CA VAL A 73 12.25 -4.17 5.88
C VAL A 73 12.44 -3.60 4.48
N VAL A 74 11.48 -2.79 4.04
CA VAL A 74 11.43 -2.19 2.71
C VAL A 74 11.47 -0.67 2.80
N THR A 75 12.08 -0.03 1.81
CA THR A 75 12.11 1.42 1.69
C THR A 75 11.24 1.84 0.51
N VAL A 76 10.21 2.63 0.79
CA VAL A 76 9.41 3.34 -0.21
C VAL A 76 10.13 4.65 -0.51
N THR A 77 10.39 4.96 -1.77
CA THR A 77 11.07 6.22 -2.16
C THR A 77 10.18 7.03 -3.10
N PRO A 78 9.16 7.75 -2.58
CA PRO A 78 8.29 8.60 -3.40
C PRO A 78 9.05 9.82 -3.96
N GLY A 79 8.60 10.29 -5.12
CA GLY A 79 9.00 11.62 -5.61
C GLY A 79 10.10 11.63 -6.66
N ARG A 80 10.06 10.75 -7.66
CA ARG A 80 10.81 10.99 -8.91
C ARG A 80 10.29 12.29 -9.57
N GLY A 81 11.00 13.40 -9.35
CA GLY A 81 10.68 14.77 -9.79
C GLY A 81 11.68 15.81 -9.25
N LEU A 82 11.30 17.10 -9.20
CA LEU A 82 12.17 18.22 -8.75
C LEU A 82 12.43 18.25 -7.23
N LEU A 83 11.81 17.37 -6.45
CA LEU A 83 11.93 17.31 -4.99
C LEU A 83 12.91 16.20 -4.60
N THR A 84 13.65 16.41 -3.51
CA THR A 84 14.53 15.40 -2.93
C THR A 84 13.73 14.13 -2.59
N PRO A 85 14.14 12.94 -3.05
CA PRO A 85 13.50 11.69 -2.69
C PRO A 85 13.50 11.52 -1.18
N LEU A 86 12.37 11.09 -0.61
CA LEU A 86 12.23 10.91 0.83
C LEU A 86 12.11 9.43 1.17
N ASP A 87 13.21 8.84 1.63
CA ASP A 87 13.20 7.44 2.04
C ASP A 87 12.27 7.21 3.22
N SER A 88 11.34 6.29 3.01
CA SER A 88 10.21 6.00 3.87
C SER A 88 10.28 4.52 4.24
N PRO A 89 10.98 4.16 5.34
CA PRO A 89 11.18 2.77 5.72
C PRO A 89 9.89 2.18 6.31
N CYS A 90 9.60 0.94 5.95
CA CYS A 90 8.45 0.17 6.37
C CYS A 90 8.84 -1.28 6.69
N LEU A 91 8.11 -1.91 7.61
CA LEU A 91 8.18 -3.33 7.92
C LEU A 91 6.96 -4.04 7.35
N VAL A 92 7.16 -5.13 6.62
CA VAL A 92 6.07 -5.95 6.09
C VAL A 92 5.52 -6.82 7.21
N LEU A 93 4.32 -6.47 7.69
CA LEU A 93 3.67 -7.10 8.84
C LEU A 93 2.92 -8.38 8.42
N ALA A 94 2.40 -8.41 7.19
CA ALA A 94 1.72 -9.57 6.64
C ALA A 94 1.83 -9.56 5.11
N ALA A 95 1.93 -10.76 4.53
CA ALA A 95 1.91 -11.03 3.11
C ALA A 95 1.29 -12.41 2.92
N GLY A 96 0.12 -12.44 2.31
CA GLY A 96 -0.67 -13.66 2.13
C GLY A 96 -1.23 -13.78 0.71
N PRO A 97 -2.04 -14.81 0.44
CA PRO A 97 -2.48 -15.12 -0.93
C PRO A 97 -3.30 -14.03 -1.64
N SER A 98 -3.76 -13.01 -0.92
CA SER A 98 -4.62 -11.95 -1.46
C SER A 98 -4.26 -10.55 -1.00
N SER A 99 -3.23 -10.39 -0.15
CA SER A 99 -2.94 -9.09 0.45
C SER A 99 -1.53 -8.96 1.02
N MET A 100 -1.11 -7.70 1.17
CA MET A 100 0.10 -7.29 1.85
C MET A 100 -0.25 -6.16 2.83
N ILE A 101 0.40 -6.15 3.99
CA ILE A 101 0.33 -5.07 4.96
C ILE A 101 1.74 -4.69 5.35
N TYR A 102 2.03 -3.40 5.36
CA TYR A 102 3.22 -2.89 6.03
C TYR A 102 2.88 -1.87 7.11
N GLY A 103 3.78 -1.72 8.07
CA GLY A 103 3.80 -0.64 9.05
C GLY A 103 5.01 0.27 8.83
N THR A 104 4.83 1.57 9.00
CA THR A 104 5.92 2.55 8.86
C THR A 104 6.92 2.43 10.01
N LEU A 105 8.22 2.57 9.73
CA LEU A 105 9.31 2.58 10.72
C LEU A 105 9.81 4.02 11.01
N PRO A 106 10.57 4.24 12.10
CA PRO A 106 11.21 5.53 12.36
C PRO A 106 12.02 6.03 11.16
N GLY A 107 11.82 7.29 10.79
CA GLY A 107 12.35 7.88 9.55
C GLY A 107 11.24 8.29 8.58
N HIS A 108 10.13 7.55 8.57
CA HIS A 108 8.93 7.85 7.79
C HIS A 108 8.22 9.13 8.30
N VAL A 109 7.67 9.93 7.38
CA VAL A 109 6.99 11.21 7.73
C VAL A 109 5.62 11.02 8.37
N GLU A 110 4.97 9.91 8.03
CA GLU A 110 3.75 9.41 8.65
C GLU A 110 4.06 8.20 9.53
N CYS A 111 3.25 7.97 10.56
CA CYS A 111 3.29 6.80 11.43
C CYS A 111 1.97 6.04 11.32
N GLY A 112 1.99 4.80 10.85
CA GLY A 112 0.78 4.03 10.59
C GLY A 112 1.03 2.71 9.87
N GLU A 113 -0.05 2.11 9.39
CA GLU A 113 -0.02 0.91 8.55
C GLU A 113 -0.82 1.13 7.27
N GLU A 114 -0.44 0.39 6.22
CA GLU A 114 -1.13 0.38 4.95
C GLU A 114 -1.36 -1.06 4.48
N PHE A 115 -2.60 -1.33 4.11
CA PHE A 115 -3.11 -2.57 3.56
C PHE A 115 -3.27 -2.43 2.04
N PHE A 116 -2.85 -3.46 1.31
CA PHE A 116 -3.05 -3.63 -0.11
C PHE A 116 -3.67 -5.00 -0.32
N GLY A 117 -4.83 -5.06 -0.98
CA GLY A 117 -5.55 -6.31 -1.20
C GLY A 117 -6.11 -6.41 -2.60
N VAL A 118 -6.20 -7.64 -3.09
CA VAL A 118 -6.89 -7.99 -4.33
C VAL A 118 -7.86 -9.12 -4.02
N SER A 119 -9.14 -8.90 -4.33
CA SER A 119 -10.20 -9.88 -4.16
C SER A 119 -10.77 -10.30 -5.51
N LEU A 120 -11.21 -11.55 -5.60
CA LEU A 120 -12.00 -12.09 -6.71
C LEU A 120 -13.37 -12.48 -6.16
N ASN A 121 -14.42 -11.84 -6.67
CA ASN A 121 -15.79 -12.10 -6.28
C ASN A 121 -16.37 -13.31 -7.03
N GLU A 122 -17.51 -13.83 -6.55
CA GLU A 122 -18.19 -15.00 -7.13
C GLU A 122 -18.64 -14.78 -8.57
N ASP A 123 -18.97 -13.55 -8.94
CA ASP A 123 -19.30 -13.11 -10.30
C ASP A 123 -18.07 -12.97 -11.22
N GLY A 124 -16.87 -13.26 -10.69
CA GLY A 124 -15.59 -13.13 -11.38
C GLY A 124 -14.97 -11.73 -11.33
N THR A 125 -15.63 -10.74 -10.72
CA THR A 125 -15.10 -9.37 -10.63
C THR A 125 -13.84 -9.32 -9.75
N VAL A 126 -12.76 -8.72 -10.25
CA VAL A 126 -11.53 -8.50 -9.49
C VAL A 126 -11.49 -7.07 -8.96
N THR A 127 -11.41 -6.94 -7.64
CA THR A 127 -11.39 -5.65 -6.95
C THR A 127 -10.08 -5.48 -6.17
N ALA A 128 -9.37 -4.40 -6.42
CA ALA A 128 -8.23 -3.99 -5.63
C ALA A 128 -8.64 -2.95 -4.58
N THR A 129 -8.09 -3.07 -3.38
CA THR A 129 -8.35 -2.19 -2.25
C THR A 129 -7.02 -1.75 -1.63
N VAL A 130 -6.91 -0.45 -1.35
CA VAL A 130 -5.82 0.14 -0.58
C VAL A 130 -6.43 0.89 0.58
N SER A 131 -6.04 0.51 1.79
CA SER A 131 -6.53 1.13 3.02
C SER A 131 -5.35 1.49 3.90
N ALA A 132 -5.37 2.66 4.53
CA ALA A 132 -4.34 3.05 5.46
C ALA A 132 -4.94 3.70 6.69
N PHE A 133 -4.24 3.55 7.80
CA PHE A 133 -4.42 4.42 8.96
C PHE A 133 -3.08 5.04 9.31
N SER A 134 -3.06 6.35 9.52
CA SER A 134 -1.81 7.07 9.76
C SER A 134 -2.01 8.31 10.61
N ARG A 135 -0.97 8.70 11.33
CA ARG A 135 -0.88 9.98 12.02
C ARG A 135 0.46 10.65 11.68
N PRO A 136 0.54 11.99 11.75
CA PRO A 136 1.78 12.71 11.55
C PRO A 136 2.93 12.13 12.41
N GLY A 137 3.99 11.66 11.76
CA GLY A 137 5.19 11.12 12.43
C GLY A 137 6.23 12.20 12.80
N ARG A 138 6.09 13.42 12.27
CA ARG A 138 6.98 14.57 12.54
C ARG A 138 6.17 15.86 12.74
N LEU A 139 6.73 16.83 13.47
CA LEU A 139 6.09 18.14 13.69
C LEU A 139 5.78 18.90 12.38
N ILE A 140 6.56 18.69 11.32
CA ILE A 140 6.40 19.36 10.02
C ILE A 140 5.10 18.96 9.30
N THR A 141 4.55 17.76 9.55
CA THR A 141 3.30 17.31 8.94
C THR A 141 2.04 17.80 9.68
N ARG A 142 2.17 18.40 10.88
CA ARG A 142 1.01 19.03 11.59
C ARG A 142 0.42 20.23 10.84
N PHE A 143 1.21 20.97 10.07
CA PHE A 143 0.71 22.12 9.28
C PHE A 143 0.24 21.75 7.87
N GLY A 144 0.53 20.53 7.40
CA GLY A 144 0.19 20.04 6.06
C GLY A 144 -1.08 19.19 5.98
N GLY A 145 -1.86 19.05 7.07
CA GLY A 145 -2.86 17.99 7.23
C GLY A 145 -3.84 17.77 6.07
N ALA A 146 -4.41 18.83 5.49
CA ALA A 146 -5.32 18.69 4.33
C ALA A 146 -4.59 18.31 3.03
N LEU A 147 -3.37 18.80 2.84
CA LEU A 147 -2.54 18.50 1.68
C LEU A 147 -2.02 17.06 1.76
N GLY A 148 -1.58 16.61 2.94
CA GLY A 148 -1.17 15.24 3.22
C GLY A 148 -2.27 14.23 2.90
N ARG A 149 -3.51 14.49 3.36
CA ARG A 149 -4.66 13.62 3.03
C ARG A 149 -4.92 13.50 1.53
N ARG A 150 -4.83 14.61 0.79
CA ARG A 150 -4.99 14.62 -0.67
C ARG A 150 -3.87 13.84 -1.39
N ILE A 151 -2.65 13.91 -0.88
CA ILE A 151 -1.52 13.14 -1.40
C ILE A 151 -1.75 11.65 -1.15
N GLN A 152 -2.12 11.26 0.06
CA GLN A 152 -2.40 9.86 0.40
C GLN A 152 -3.52 9.25 -0.46
N ALA A 153 -4.63 9.97 -0.67
CA ALA A 153 -5.70 9.49 -1.55
C ALA A 153 -5.25 9.32 -3.02
N ARG A 154 -4.40 10.22 -3.52
CA ARG A 154 -3.80 10.11 -4.86
C ARG A 154 -2.84 8.92 -4.95
N MET A 155 -2.05 8.67 -3.91
CA MET A 155 -1.14 7.52 -3.83
C MET A 155 -1.92 6.21 -3.79
N ALA A 156 -2.96 6.10 -2.97
CA ALA A 156 -3.84 4.93 -2.93
C ALA A 156 -4.43 4.63 -4.33
N SER A 157 -4.91 5.65 -5.03
CA SER A 157 -5.39 5.53 -6.41
C SER A 157 -4.27 5.10 -7.38
N ALA A 158 -3.05 5.62 -7.21
CA ALA A 158 -1.90 5.29 -8.05
C ALA A 158 -1.42 3.85 -7.84
N TYR A 159 -1.43 3.35 -6.60
CA TYR A 159 -1.14 1.95 -6.30
C TYR A 159 -2.17 1.02 -6.93
N ILE A 160 -3.46 1.36 -6.88
CA ILE A 160 -4.51 0.58 -7.56
C ILE A 160 -4.28 0.54 -9.08
N ARG A 161 -3.91 1.65 -9.71
CA ARG A 161 -3.52 1.64 -11.14
C ARG A 161 -2.29 0.78 -11.39
N GLY A 162 -1.32 0.80 -10.48
CA GLY A 162 -0.13 -0.04 -10.54
C GLY A 162 -0.42 -1.54 -10.41
N MET A 163 -1.45 -1.92 -9.64
CA MET A 163 -1.93 -3.30 -9.56
C MET A 163 -2.63 -3.74 -10.86
N GLU A 164 -3.40 -2.86 -11.49
CA GLU A 164 -4.10 -3.12 -12.76
C GLU A 164 -3.14 -3.25 -13.97
N ALA A 165 -2.00 -2.55 -13.94
CA ALA A 165 -1.11 -2.41 -15.09
C ALA A 165 -0.71 -3.76 -15.74
N ALA A 166 -0.73 -3.77 -17.08
CA ALA A 166 -0.24 -4.88 -17.90
C ALA A 166 1.27 -5.09 -17.75
#